data_AF-A0A397VYJ2-F1
#
_entry.id   AF-A0A397VYJ2-F1
#
_cell.length_a   1.000
_cell.length_b   1.000
_cell.length_c   1.000
_cell.angle_alpha   90.00
_cell.angle_beta   90.00
_cell.angle_gamma   90.00
#
_symmetry.space_group_name_H-M   'P 1'
#
loop_
_entity.id
_entity.type
_entity.pdbx_description
1 polymer ?
#
loop_
_entity_poly.entity_id
_entity_poly.type
_entity_poly.pdbx_seq_one_letter_code
_entity_poly.pdbx_strand_id
1 'polypeptide(L)'
;MPEFINDLHSVTYDLHDVEIPPGQNWKEKVTHTCQKISTVENNQLPYYYNLGALLEEKLWTKEAKKIAKKWLPQTKANEILLATKRAHILYSTHGPSYLYLS
;
A
#
# COMPACT_ATOMS: atom_id res chain seq x y z
N MET A 1 6.91 37.07 2.66
CA MET A 1 7.87 35.94 2.62
C MET A 1 7.89 35.03 3.86
N PRO A 2 7.38 35.41 5.06
CA PRO A 2 7.17 34.45 6.14
C PRO A 2 5.91 33.58 5.93
N GLU A 3 4.88 34.15 5.31
CA GLU A 3 3.58 33.50 5.07
C GLU A 3 3.69 32.30 4.12
N PHE A 4 4.55 32.36 3.10
CA PHE A 4 4.77 31.24 2.17
C PHE A 4 5.42 30.03 2.85
N ILE A 5 6.32 30.25 3.82
CA ILE A 5 6.96 29.16 4.59
C ILE A 5 5.97 28.59 5.61
N ASN A 6 5.14 29.43 6.22
CA ASN A 6 4.07 28.96 7.11
C ASN A 6 2.97 28.20 6.34
N ASP A 7 2.64 28.60 5.12
CA ASP A 7 1.74 27.86 4.24
C ASP A 7 2.36 26.51 3.86
N LEU A 8 3.66 26.47 3.53
CA LEU A 8 4.38 25.21 3.29
C LEU A 8 4.34 24.29 4.52
N HIS A 9 4.52 24.87 5.71
CA HIS A 9 4.45 24.14 6.97
C HIS A 9 3.01 23.69 7.32
N SER A 10 1.99 24.46 6.97
CA SER A 10 0.58 24.07 7.16
C SER A 10 0.16 22.95 6.20
N VAL A 11 0.69 22.95 4.98
CA VAL A 11 0.48 21.89 3.97
C VAL A 11 1.21 20.60 4.35
N THR A 12 2.27 20.67 5.15
CA THR A 12 2.94 19.46 5.68
C THR A 12 2.22 18.77 6.83
N TYR A 13 1.13 19.32 7.39
CA TYR A 13 0.46 18.74 8.57
C TYR A 13 -0.61 17.68 8.30
N ASP A 14 -0.91 17.37 7.03
CA ASP A 14 -1.67 16.16 6.66
C ASP A 14 -0.83 15.21 5.79
N LEU A 15 0.48 15.11 6.10
CA LEU A 15 1.23 13.91 5.75
C LEU A 15 0.65 12.77 6.59
N HIS A 16 -0.45 12.19 6.11
CA HIS A 16 -0.88 10.88 6.54
C HIS A 16 0.29 9.94 6.26
N ASP A 17 1.05 9.63 7.31
CA ASP A 17 2.01 8.54 7.27
C ASP A 17 1.25 7.30 6.79
N VAL A 18 1.84 6.61 5.81
CA VAL A 18 1.24 5.38 5.31
C VAL A 18 1.03 4.44 6.48
N GLU A 19 -0.22 4.04 6.72
CA GLU A 19 -0.54 3.13 7.81
C GLU A 19 0.32 1.87 7.70
N ILE A 20 1.15 1.64 8.71
CA ILE A 20 1.97 0.43 8.78
C ILE A 20 1.02 -0.76 8.95
N PRO A 21 1.09 -1.78 8.08
CA PRO A 21 0.24 -2.95 8.21
C PRO A 21 0.43 -3.61 9.58
N PRO A 22 -0.66 -3.91 10.32
CA PRO A 22 -0.56 -4.60 11.60
C PRO A 22 -0.08 -6.04 11.41
N GLY A 23 0.64 -6.55 12.40
CA GLY A 23 1.22 -7.90 12.42
C GLY A 23 2.65 -7.90 12.93
N GLN A 24 3.03 -8.96 13.65
CA GLN A 24 4.37 -9.13 14.23
C GLN A 24 5.39 -9.58 13.18
N ASN A 25 4.94 -10.39 12.23
CA ASN A 25 5.80 -10.91 11.17
C ASN A 25 5.26 -10.56 9.77
N TRP A 26 6.15 -10.68 8.78
CA TRP A 26 5.85 -10.37 7.38
C TRP A 26 4.58 -11.08 6.86
N LYS A 27 4.38 -12.34 7.25
CA LYS A 27 3.25 -13.14 6.75
C LYS A 27 1.92 -12.65 7.32
N GLU A 28 1.88 -12.28 8.59
CA GLU A 28 0.70 -11.65 9.21
C GLU A 28 0.35 -10.33 8.55
N LYS A 29 1.36 -9.49 8.29
CA LYS A 29 1.16 -8.20 7.58
C LYS A 29 0.56 -8.41 6.18
N VAL A 30 1.05 -9.41 5.44
CA VAL A 30 0.50 -9.78 4.13
C VAL A 30 -0.93 -10.29 4.26
N THR A 31 -1.19 -11.20 5.20
CA THR A 31 -2.54 -11.75 5.42
C THR A 31 -3.54 -10.66 5.75
N HIS A 32 -3.23 -9.78 6.70
CA HIS A 32 -4.10 -8.67 7.07
C HIS A 32 -4.36 -7.73 5.89
N THR A 33 -3.31 -7.33 5.17
CA THR A 33 -3.45 -6.43 4.01
C THR A 33 -4.30 -7.07 2.90
N CYS A 34 -4.11 -8.35 2.60
CA CYS A 34 -4.94 -9.09 1.65
C CYS A 34 -6.41 -9.16 2.07
N GLN A 35 -6.69 -9.34 3.36
CA GLN A 35 -8.06 -9.32 3.89
C GLN A 35 -8.71 -7.95 3.72
N LYS A 36 -7.99 -6.86 3.97
CA LYS A 36 -8.49 -5.48 3.76
C LYS A 36 -8.82 -5.21 2.29
N ILE A 37 -7.93 -5.59 1.37
CA ILE A 37 -8.19 -5.50 -0.08
C ILE A 37 -9.44 -6.30 -0.48
N SER A 38 -9.74 -7.40 0.21
CA SER A 38 -10.87 -8.27 -0.12
C SER A 38 -12.20 -7.83 0.48
N THR A 39 -12.19 -6.93 1.48
CA THR A 39 -13.38 -6.57 2.29
C THR A 39 -13.85 -5.14 2.09
N VAL A 40 -12.96 -4.23 1.68
CA VAL A 40 -13.26 -2.80 1.65
C VAL A 40 -13.75 -2.37 0.25
N GLU A 41 -14.93 -1.76 0.15
CA GLU A 41 -15.45 -1.25 -1.13
C GLU A 41 -14.91 0.14 -1.52
N ASN A 42 -14.40 0.94 -0.57
CA ASN A 42 -13.88 2.30 -0.81
C ASN A 42 -12.49 2.54 -0.19
N ASN A 43 -11.59 3.20 -0.93
CA ASN A 43 -10.23 3.55 -0.53
C ASN A 43 -9.26 2.36 -0.31
N GLN A 44 -9.19 1.47 -1.31
CA GLN A 44 -8.28 0.32 -1.29
C GLN A 44 -6.80 0.67 -1.60
N LEU A 45 -6.55 1.89 -2.08
CA LEU A 45 -5.27 2.31 -2.64
C LEU A 45 -4.09 2.20 -1.65
N PRO A 46 -4.22 2.62 -0.37
CA PRO A 46 -3.15 2.42 0.61
C PRO A 46 -2.82 0.94 0.82
N TYR A 47 -3.82 0.06 0.78
CA TYR A 47 -3.61 -1.38 0.95
C TYR A 47 -2.91 -2.01 -0.27
N TYR A 48 -3.20 -1.55 -1.49
CA TYR A 48 -2.44 -1.95 -2.68
C TYR A 48 -0.98 -1.52 -2.60
N TYR A 49 -0.71 -0.29 -2.15
CA TYR A 49 0.66 0.17 -1.93
C TYR A 49 1.38 -0.67 -0.86
N ASN A 50 0.74 -0.88 0.30
CA ASN A 50 1.28 -1.65 1.41
C ASN A 50 1.58 -3.10 1.05
N LEU A 51 0.68 -3.77 0.33
CA LEU A 51 0.94 -5.12 -0.16
C LEU A 51 2.13 -5.14 -1.13
N GLY A 52 2.31 -4.08 -1.91
CA GLY A 52 3.44 -3.97 -2.83
C GLY A 52 4.77 -3.78 -2.12
N ALA A 53 4.81 -2.94 -1.10
CA ALA A 53 5.99 -2.78 -0.24
C ALA A 53 6.36 -4.11 0.44
N LEU A 54 5.39 -4.83 1.00
CA LEU A 54 5.62 -6.15 1.59
C LEU A 54 6.15 -7.17 0.56
N LEU A 55 5.65 -7.16 -0.67
CA LEU A 55 6.15 -8.04 -1.72
C LEU A 55 7.54 -7.63 -2.22
N GLU A 56 7.85 -6.33 -2.24
CA GLU A 56 9.17 -5.78 -2.55
C GLU A 56 10.22 -6.20 -1.52
N GLU A 57 9.90 -6.22 -0.23
CA GLU A 57 10.77 -6.79 0.84
C GLU A 57 11.18 -8.25 0.54
N LYS A 58 10.40 -8.97 -0.25
CA LYS A 58 10.65 -10.35 -0.69
C LYS A 58 10.94 -10.45 -2.19
N LEU A 59 11.35 -9.34 -2.82
CA LEU A 59 11.75 -9.24 -4.23
C LEU A 59 10.72 -9.83 -5.20
N TRP A 60 9.43 -9.76 -4.86
CA TRP A 60 8.35 -10.31 -5.66
C TRP A 60 8.57 -11.79 -6.07
N THR A 61 9.20 -12.57 -5.18
CA THR A 61 9.46 -14.01 -5.38
C THR A 61 8.18 -14.80 -5.65
N LYS A 62 8.30 -15.97 -6.29
CA LYS A 62 7.16 -16.85 -6.59
C LYS A 62 6.46 -17.28 -5.29
N GLU A 63 7.24 -17.53 -4.25
CA GLU A 63 6.83 -17.92 -2.92
C GLU A 63 6.03 -16.81 -2.23
N ALA A 64 6.53 -15.57 -2.26
CA ALA A 64 5.83 -14.42 -1.68
C ALA A 64 4.48 -14.17 -2.39
N LYS A 65 4.47 -14.23 -3.72
CA LYS A 65 3.24 -14.13 -4.52
C LYS A 65 2.27 -15.27 -4.18
N LYS A 66 2.76 -16.50 -4.02
CA LYS A 66 1.92 -17.66 -3.66
C LYS A 66 1.26 -17.47 -2.29
N ILE A 67 2.00 -16.92 -1.32
CA ILE A 67 1.47 -16.62 0.02
C ILE A 67 0.37 -15.55 -0.08
N ALA A 68 0.60 -14.45 -0.80
CA ALA A 68 -0.41 -13.40 -0.99
C ALA A 68 -1.66 -13.94 -1.70
N LYS A 69 -1.49 -14.70 -2.81
CA LYS A 69 -2.61 -15.30 -3.56
C LYS A 69 -3.49 -16.22 -2.72
N LYS A 70 -2.95 -16.87 -1.70
CA LYS A 70 -3.73 -17.73 -0.79
C LYS A 70 -4.82 -16.95 -0.06
N TRP A 71 -4.62 -15.66 0.18
CA TRP A 71 -5.50 -14.80 0.96
C TRP A 71 -6.32 -13.83 0.11
N LEU A 72 -6.12 -13.84 -1.21
CA LEU A 72 -6.87 -13.02 -2.16
C LEU A 72 -7.99 -13.84 -2.82
N PRO A 73 -9.05 -13.19 -3.34
CA PRO A 73 -10.08 -13.87 -4.11
C PRO A 73 -9.46 -14.51 -5.36
N GLN A 74 -9.66 -15.82 -5.52
CA GLN A 74 -8.97 -16.61 -6.55
C GLN A 74 -9.22 -16.08 -7.98
N THR A 75 -10.42 -15.52 -8.22
CA THR A 75 -10.81 -14.93 -9.52
C THR A 75 -10.13 -13.60 -9.81
N LYS A 76 -9.74 -12.83 -8.79
CA LYS A 76 -9.15 -11.48 -8.92
C LYS A 76 -7.67 -11.40 -8.51
N ALA A 77 -7.10 -12.48 -7.99
CA ALA A 77 -5.77 -12.44 -7.37
C ALA A 77 -4.65 -11.92 -8.30
N ASN A 78 -4.70 -12.25 -9.60
CA ASN A 78 -3.71 -11.74 -10.55
C ASN A 78 -3.89 -10.24 -10.85
N GLU A 79 -5.13 -9.78 -10.97
CA GLU A 79 -5.47 -8.36 -11.19
C GLU A 79 -5.04 -7.53 -9.97
N ILE A 80 -5.35 -8.01 -8.76
CA ILE A 80 -4.95 -7.40 -7.50
C ILE A 80 -3.43 -7.29 -7.40
N LEU A 81 -2.69 -8.34 -7.73
CA LEU A 81 -1.21 -8.28 -7.72
C LEU A 81 -0.65 -7.30 -8.75
N LEU A 82 -1.30 -7.17 -9.92
CA LEU A 82 -0.90 -6.19 -10.92
C LEU A 82 -1.17 -4.76 -10.43
N ALA A 83 -2.35 -4.50 -9.87
CA ALA A 83 -2.71 -3.22 -9.27
C ALA A 83 -1.76 -2.85 -8.12
N THR A 84 -1.47 -3.80 -7.24
CA THR A 84 -0.49 -3.70 -6.16
C THR A 84 0.88 -3.25 -6.68
N LYS A 85 1.40 -3.91 -7.72
CA LYS A 85 2.70 -3.57 -8.30
C LYS A 85 2.71 -2.15 -8.86
N ARG A 86 1.64 -1.76 -9.56
CA ARG A 86 1.49 -0.43 -10.14
C ARG A 86 1.39 0.65 -9.07
N ALA A 87 0.57 0.45 -8.05
CA ALA A 87 0.44 1.36 -6.91
C ALA A 87 1.79 1.55 -6.21
N HIS A 88 2.48 0.45 -5.90
CA HIS A 88 3.80 0.55 -5.26
C HIS A 88 4.79 1.35 -6.09
N ILE A 89 4.94 1.06 -7.38
CA ILE A 89 5.86 1.81 -8.25
C ILE A 89 5.48 3.29 -8.31
N LEU A 90 4.19 3.59 -8.54
CA LEU A 90 3.71 4.96 -8.70
C LEU A 90 3.99 5.81 -7.45
N TYR A 91 3.58 5.34 -6.27
CA TYR A 91 3.69 6.11 -5.03
C TYR A 91 5.08 6.05 -4.40
N SER A 92 5.88 5.03 -4.67
CA SER A 92 7.31 5.04 -4.31
C SER A 92 8.10 6.08 -5.11
N THR A 93 7.71 6.38 -6.36
CA THR A 93 8.36 7.41 -7.18
C THR A 93 7.89 8.83 -6.84
N HIS A 94 6.60 9.02 -6.55
CA HIS A 94 6.02 10.35 -6.36
C HIS A 94 5.99 10.81 -4.91
N GLY A 95 6.10 9.88 -3.96
CA GLY A 95 5.92 10.14 -2.53
C GLY A 95 4.68 9.40 -2.02
N PRO A 96 4.78 8.62 -0.93
CA PRO A 96 3.64 7.88 -0.40
C PRO A 96 2.51 8.78 0.13
N SER A 97 2.79 10.04 0.42
CA SER A 97 1.79 11.05 0.79
C SER A 97 0.72 11.28 -0.27
N TYR A 98 1.03 11.02 -1.54
CA TYR A 98 0.07 11.11 -2.64
C TYR A 98 -1.04 10.05 -2.60
N LEU A 99 -0.94 9.04 -1.72
CA LEU A 99 -2.00 8.04 -1.53
C LEU A 99 -3.30 8.63 -0.98
N TYR A 100 -3.25 9.80 -0.36
CA TYR A 100 -4.39 10.44 0.32
C TYR A 100 -4.82 11.77 -0.31
N LEU A 101 -4.21 12.17 -1.44
CA LEU A 101 -4.52 13.40 -2.17
C LEU A 101 -5.54 13.21 -3.30
N SER A 102 -6.10 12.00 -3.46
CA SER A 102 -6.98 11.60 -4.56
C SER A 102 -8.45 11.51 -4.15
#